data_AF-A0A7T5EM14-F1
#
_entry.id   AF-A0A7T5EM14-F1
#
_cell.length_a   1.000
_cell.length_b   1.000
_cell.length_c   1.000
_cell.angle_alpha   90.00
_cell.angle_beta   90.00
_cell.angle_gamma   90.00
#
_symmetry.space_group_name_H-M   'P 1'
#
loop_
_entity.id
_entity.type
_entity.pdbx_description
1 polymer ?
#
loop_
_entity_poly.entity_id
_entity_poly.type
_entity_poly.pdbx_seq_one_letter_code
_entity_poly.pdbx_strand_id
1 'polypeptide(L)'
;MKHLPERPNGKKEVIMLAAVTALCMLGDSMLYVVLPLYWREAGLSSLWEVGVLLSVNRLVRVPLNPLVNLWYMRSGGRSGLIAAVLLACVSTASYALEGFWLWLAMRCAWGLAWTFLRLGAFSLIVEVSDDSNRGQLMGLYNGIFRLGSLIGMMLGAVLAAWGGLQGAALVFAFASLLALFPVLFSIRPHFIGRPHGGSAEDDGGEGRCHNLRNRQWRARLGKIIFWRSRSAEWRIWRNGWVRTMLAGWLVAMCFQGMFAASLSRVIEEFHPVMLVGGLVLGPAVIAGIVQGVRWLWEPWAAPWFGTLSDRWGRNRLFVLTMAAFWTDERHGLSTLYVGIALVLSLVTAGWALGQRHVADRS
;
A
#
# COMPACT_ATOMS: atom_id res chain seq x y z
N MET A 1 25.76 -34.04 11.34
CA MET A 1 24.56 -33.24 10.98
C MET A 1 24.88 -31.78 11.26
N LYS A 2 25.05 -30.95 10.22
CA LYS A 2 25.20 -29.50 10.40
C LYS A 2 23.87 -28.96 10.92
N HIS A 3 23.88 -28.35 12.10
CA HIS A 3 22.75 -27.57 12.61
C HIS A 3 22.40 -26.51 11.56
N LEU A 4 21.31 -26.74 10.80
CA LEU A 4 20.69 -25.67 10.03
C LEU A 4 20.21 -24.64 11.06
N PRO A 5 20.68 -23.38 11.00
CA PRO A 5 20.19 -22.37 11.92
C PRO A 5 18.67 -22.31 11.79
N GLU A 6 17.95 -22.41 12.90
CA GLU A 6 16.50 -22.25 12.94
C GLU A 6 16.13 -21.02 12.12
N ARG A 7 15.35 -21.21 11.05
CA ARG A 7 14.85 -20.07 10.29
C ARG A 7 14.12 -19.19 11.30
N PRO A 8 14.51 -17.91 11.45
CA PRO A 8 13.78 -17.01 12.32
C PRO A 8 12.30 -17.08 11.97
N ASN A 9 11.46 -16.96 12.97
CA ASN A 9 10.02 -17.10 12.84
C ASN A 9 9.49 -15.93 11.96
N GLY A 10 9.59 -16.06 10.63
CA GLY A 10 9.40 -14.98 9.66
C GLY A 10 8.04 -14.31 9.77
N LYS A 11 7.04 -15.08 10.22
CA LYS A 11 5.72 -14.55 10.58
C LYS A 11 5.79 -13.46 11.65
N LYS A 12 6.62 -13.61 12.69
CA LYS A 12 6.82 -12.58 13.74
C LYS A 12 7.40 -11.29 13.15
N GLU A 13 8.38 -11.41 12.25
CA GLU A 13 9.01 -10.25 11.58
C GLU A 13 7.99 -9.51 10.69
N VAL A 14 7.15 -10.26 9.96
CA VAL A 14 6.06 -9.69 9.15
C VAL A 14 5.01 -8.99 10.01
N ILE A 15 4.57 -9.60 11.11
CA ILE A 15 3.60 -8.99 12.05
C ILE A 15 4.13 -7.68 12.61
N MET A 16 5.39 -7.68 13.04
CA MET A 16 6.04 -6.50 13.60
C MET A 16 6.16 -5.37 12.58
N LEU A 17 6.57 -5.68 11.36
CA LEU A 17 6.67 -4.68 10.30
C LEU A 17 5.28 -4.17 9.87
N ALA A 18 4.26 -5.03 9.91
CA ALA A 18 2.88 -4.62 9.71
C ALA A 18 2.40 -3.67 10.82
N ALA A 19 2.75 -3.94 12.08
CA ALA A 19 2.43 -3.07 13.22
C ALA A 19 3.14 -1.71 13.12
N VAL A 20 4.42 -1.68 12.71
CA VAL A 20 5.14 -0.42 12.40
C VAL A 20 4.40 0.36 11.32
N THR A 21 4.02 -0.30 10.23
CA THR A 21 3.27 0.32 9.14
C THR A 21 1.91 0.82 9.65
N ALA A 22 1.23 0.06 10.50
CA ALA A 22 -0.06 0.41 11.09
C ALA A 22 0.02 1.70 11.91
N LEU A 23 1.02 1.82 12.78
CA LEU A 23 1.27 3.01 13.60
C LEU A 23 1.54 4.24 12.73
N CYS A 24 2.40 4.11 11.71
CA CYS A 24 2.65 5.21 10.79
C CYS A 24 1.39 5.61 9.99
N MET A 25 0.55 4.65 9.62
CA MET A 25 -0.66 4.91 8.82
C MET A 25 -1.75 5.69 9.57
N LEU A 26 -1.69 5.80 10.90
CA LEU A 26 -2.69 6.50 11.70
C LEU A 26 -2.90 7.93 11.20
N GLY A 27 -1.81 8.69 11.02
CA GLY A 27 -1.83 10.08 10.57
C GLY A 27 -2.43 10.26 9.18
N ASP A 28 -1.96 9.50 8.18
CA ASP A 28 -2.50 9.59 6.81
C ASP A 28 -3.96 9.17 6.72
N SER A 29 -4.34 8.15 7.49
CA SER A 29 -5.70 7.61 7.45
C SER A 29 -6.70 8.58 8.06
N MET A 30 -6.33 9.29 9.13
CA MET A 30 -7.20 10.32 9.72
C MET A 30 -7.57 11.41 8.73
N LEU A 31 -6.64 11.82 7.86
CA LEU A 31 -6.86 12.94 6.95
C LEU A 31 -7.99 12.69 5.96
N TYR A 32 -8.31 11.43 5.65
CA TYR A 32 -9.44 11.12 4.78
C TYR A 32 -10.79 11.50 5.40
N VAL A 33 -10.87 11.62 6.72
CA VAL A 33 -12.09 12.01 7.45
C VAL A 33 -11.97 13.42 8.01
N VAL A 34 -10.85 13.73 8.65
CA VAL A 34 -10.66 14.98 9.39
C VAL A 34 -10.40 16.15 8.44
N LEU A 35 -9.59 15.99 7.39
CA LEU A 35 -9.20 17.13 6.53
C LEU A 35 -10.39 17.78 5.81
N PRO A 36 -11.37 17.04 5.23
CA PRO A 36 -12.55 17.66 4.64
C PRO A 36 -13.44 18.43 5.65
N LEU A 37 -13.39 18.07 6.93
CA LEU A 37 -14.18 18.71 7.99
C LEU A 37 -13.46 19.95 8.55
N TYR A 38 -12.13 19.87 8.69
CA TYR A 38 -11.28 20.88 9.33
C TYR A 38 -10.34 21.57 8.34
N TRP A 39 -10.70 21.65 7.06
CA TRP A 39 -9.84 22.20 6.00
C TRP A 39 -9.43 23.66 6.25
N ARG A 40 -10.27 24.44 6.93
CA ARG A 40 -9.95 25.82 7.34
C ARG A 40 -8.83 25.89 8.37
N GLU A 41 -8.78 24.93 9.32
CA GLU A 41 -7.70 24.83 10.30
C GLU A 41 -6.37 24.40 9.67
N ALA A 42 -6.39 23.79 8.49
CA ALA A 42 -5.20 23.50 7.71
C ALA A 42 -4.67 24.73 6.93
N GLY A 43 -5.36 25.87 7.01
CA GLY A 43 -5.03 27.07 6.24
C GLY A 43 -5.33 26.94 4.75
N LEU A 44 -6.32 26.14 4.38
CA LEU A 44 -6.76 25.96 3.00
C LEU A 44 -7.80 27.00 2.61
N SER A 45 -7.76 27.46 1.36
CA SER A 45 -8.67 28.49 0.85
C SER A 45 -9.95 27.90 0.26
N SER A 46 -9.90 26.63 -0.17
CA SER A 46 -10.97 25.98 -0.92
C SER A 46 -10.99 24.46 -0.73
N LEU A 47 -12.17 23.85 -0.90
CA LEU A 47 -12.35 22.39 -0.80
C LEU A 47 -11.63 21.58 -1.89
N TRP A 48 -11.38 22.14 -3.08
CA TRP A 48 -10.66 21.43 -4.14
C TRP A 48 -9.19 21.17 -3.75
N GLU A 49 -8.59 22.05 -2.94
CA GLU A 49 -7.23 21.89 -2.42
C GLU A 49 -7.11 20.63 -1.57
N VAL A 50 -8.14 20.30 -0.80
CA VAL A 50 -8.23 19.03 -0.04
C VAL A 50 -8.12 17.84 -0.98
N GLY A 51 -8.85 17.84 -2.11
CA GLY A 51 -8.80 16.78 -3.11
C GLY A 51 -7.40 16.60 -3.71
N VAL A 52 -6.72 17.71 -4.01
CA VAL A 52 -5.33 17.70 -4.52
C VAL A 52 -4.38 17.13 -3.47
N LEU A 53 -4.44 17.62 -2.23
CA LEU A 53 -3.62 17.13 -1.13
C LEU A 53 -3.87 15.65 -0.86
N LEU A 54 -5.12 15.19 -0.89
CA LEU A 54 -5.45 13.78 -0.68
C LEU A 54 -4.91 12.86 -1.78
N SER A 55 -4.73 13.37 -3.00
CA SER A 55 -4.34 12.59 -4.19
C SER A 55 -2.83 12.62 -4.47
N VAL A 56 -2.14 13.72 -4.17
CA VAL A 56 -0.72 13.92 -4.52
C VAL A 56 0.19 12.83 -3.94
N ASN A 57 -0.11 12.36 -2.72
CA ASN A 57 0.68 11.32 -2.05
C ASN A 57 0.74 10.00 -2.85
N ARG A 58 -0.27 9.71 -3.68
CA ARG A 58 -0.31 8.52 -4.55
C ARG A 58 0.47 8.74 -5.84
N LEU A 59 0.37 9.94 -6.42
CA LEU A 59 1.06 10.30 -7.66
C LEU A 59 2.58 10.25 -7.48
N VAL A 60 3.09 10.79 -6.37
CA VAL A 60 4.52 10.87 -6.10
C VAL A 60 5.15 9.48 -5.86
N ARG A 61 4.37 8.47 -5.43
CA ARG A 61 4.88 7.09 -5.23
C ARG A 61 5.42 6.46 -6.51
N VAL A 62 4.80 6.76 -7.66
CA VAL A 62 5.15 6.13 -8.95
C VAL A 62 6.61 6.42 -9.35
N PRO A 63 7.07 7.69 -9.43
CA PRO A 63 8.47 7.99 -9.72
C PRO A 63 9.43 7.71 -8.55
N LEU A 64 8.94 7.65 -7.31
CA LEU A 64 9.79 7.40 -6.14
C LEU A 64 10.15 5.91 -5.94
N ASN A 65 9.33 4.97 -6.43
CA ASN A 65 9.57 3.54 -6.25
C ASN A 65 10.99 3.10 -6.67
N PRO A 66 11.53 3.47 -7.86
CA PRO A 66 12.89 3.11 -8.24
C PRO A 66 13.95 3.75 -7.34
N LEU A 67 13.76 5.00 -6.93
CA LEU A 67 14.71 5.74 -6.09
C LEU A 67 14.83 5.13 -4.70
N VAL A 68 13.70 4.75 -4.10
CA VAL A 68 13.68 4.08 -2.81
C VAL A 68 14.28 2.68 -2.89
N ASN A 69 14.03 1.93 -3.97
CA ASN A 69 14.68 0.64 -4.18
C ASN A 69 16.21 0.79 -4.21
N LEU A 70 16.73 1.80 -4.92
CA LEU A 70 18.15 2.12 -4.90
C LEU A 70 18.66 2.44 -3.47
N TRP A 71 17.93 3.23 -2.70
CA TRP A 71 18.29 3.50 -1.31
C TRP A 71 18.43 2.21 -0.51
N TYR A 72 17.45 1.31 -0.63
CA TYR A 72 17.46 0.03 0.05
C TYR A 72 18.65 -0.85 -0.33
N MET A 73 19.04 -0.86 -1.60
CA MET A 73 20.22 -1.59 -2.07
C MET A 73 21.54 -1.03 -1.51
N ARG A 74 21.59 0.27 -1.20
CA ARG A 74 22.81 0.92 -0.69
C ARG A 74 22.92 0.85 0.83
N SER A 75 21.83 1.12 1.52
CA SER A 75 21.82 1.42 2.96
C SER A 75 21.15 0.32 3.79
N GLY A 76 20.63 -0.73 3.16
CA GLY A 76 19.97 -1.86 3.82
C GLY A 76 18.54 -1.60 4.27
N GLY A 77 17.86 -2.66 4.68
CA GLY A 77 16.43 -2.64 5.04
C GLY A 77 16.10 -1.77 6.25
N ARG A 78 16.91 -1.83 7.31
CA ARG A 78 16.62 -1.10 8.55
C ARG A 78 16.72 0.42 8.40
N SER A 79 17.70 0.93 7.66
CA SER A 79 17.85 2.37 7.46
C SER A 79 16.68 2.97 6.67
N GLY A 80 16.17 2.24 5.68
CA GLY A 80 14.98 2.65 4.93
C GLY A 80 13.73 2.70 5.81
N LEU A 81 13.55 1.74 6.72
CA LEU A 81 12.43 1.75 7.67
C LEU A 81 12.53 2.91 8.68
N ILE A 82 13.72 3.20 9.21
CA ILE A 82 13.93 4.35 10.10
C ILE A 82 13.59 5.65 9.37
N ALA A 83 14.08 5.83 8.14
CA ALA A 83 13.75 6.98 7.31
C ALA A 83 12.24 7.10 7.07
N ALA A 84 11.56 5.97 6.85
CA ALA A 84 10.12 5.93 6.66
C ALA A 84 9.36 6.42 7.90
N VAL A 85 9.73 5.93 9.09
CA VAL A 85 9.09 6.31 10.35
C VAL A 85 9.33 7.79 10.67
N LEU A 86 10.55 8.29 10.44
CA LEU A 86 10.86 9.71 10.63
C LEU A 86 10.06 10.60 9.67
N LEU A 87 10.03 10.26 8.38
CA LEU A 87 9.22 10.99 7.40
C LEU A 87 7.72 10.94 7.74
N ALA A 88 7.21 9.79 8.19
CA ALA A 88 5.84 9.62 8.67
C ALA A 88 5.54 10.53 9.87
N CYS A 89 6.43 10.55 10.86
CA CYS A 89 6.31 11.38 12.04
C CYS A 89 6.34 12.87 11.70
N VAL A 90 7.32 13.32 10.91
CA VAL A 90 7.45 14.74 10.53
C VAL A 90 6.26 15.19 9.69
N SER A 91 5.86 14.41 8.68
CA SER A 91 4.68 14.75 7.88
C SER A 91 3.40 14.80 8.72
N THR A 92 3.21 13.87 9.66
CA THR A 92 2.04 13.90 10.53
C THR A 92 2.07 15.08 11.51
N ALA A 93 3.21 15.37 12.13
CA ALA A 93 3.35 16.50 13.04
C ALA A 93 3.12 17.84 12.32
N SER A 94 3.56 17.94 11.07
CA SER A 94 3.38 19.16 10.26
C SER A 94 1.92 19.48 9.97
N TYR A 95 0.99 18.53 10.11
CA TYR A 95 -0.45 18.78 9.97
C TYR A 95 -1.02 19.62 11.12
N ALA A 96 -0.24 19.86 12.18
CA ALA A 96 -0.58 20.87 13.19
C ALA A 96 -0.27 22.31 12.73
N LEU A 97 0.40 22.48 11.60
CA LEU A 97 0.73 23.79 11.04
C LEU A 97 -0.16 24.10 9.83
N GLU A 98 -0.33 25.39 9.58
CA GLU A 98 -1.15 25.91 8.49
C GLU A 98 -0.33 26.15 7.22
N GLY A 99 -0.97 25.99 6.06
CA GLY A 99 -0.45 26.48 4.78
C GLY A 99 -0.42 25.41 3.69
N PHE A 100 -1.06 25.72 2.57
CA PHE A 100 -1.20 24.81 1.43
C PHE A 100 0.13 24.21 0.93
N TRP A 101 1.16 25.03 0.77
CA TRP A 101 2.45 24.57 0.24
C TRP A 101 3.21 23.66 1.20
N LEU A 102 3.13 23.95 2.50
CA LEU A 102 3.68 23.08 3.54
C LEU A 102 2.96 21.73 3.53
N TRP A 103 1.63 21.75 3.52
CA TRP A 103 0.81 20.55 3.39
C TRP A 103 1.16 19.76 2.14
N LEU A 104 1.26 20.41 0.97
CA LEU A 104 1.62 19.74 -0.28
C LEU A 104 2.98 19.03 -0.19
N ALA A 105 3.99 19.72 0.32
CA ALA A 105 5.32 19.14 0.54
C ALA A 105 5.28 17.95 1.50
N MET A 106 4.50 18.05 2.57
CA MET A 106 4.39 17.01 3.59
C MET A 106 3.55 15.82 3.12
N ARG A 107 2.60 16.01 2.22
CA ARG A 107 1.89 14.94 1.51
C ARG A 107 2.81 14.20 0.53
N CYS A 108 3.73 14.90 -0.12
CA CYS A 108 4.81 14.29 -0.91
C CYS A 108 5.77 13.48 -0.03
N ALA A 109 6.19 14.04 1.11
CA ALA A 109 7.05 13.37 2.09
C ALA A 109 6.38 12.10 2.65
N TRP A 110 5.08 12.15 2.91
CA TRP A 110 4.30 10.96 3.28
C TRP A 110 4.25 9.91 2.15
N GLY A 111 4.10 10.35 0.89
CA GLY A 111 4.20 9.47 -0.28
C GLY A 111 5.53 8.71 -0.34
N LEU A 112 6.63 9.40 -0.01
CA LEU A 112 7.96 8.81 0.12
C LEU A 112 8.04 7.83 1.29
N ALA A 113 7.55 8.22 2.48
CA ALA A 113 7.50 7.35 3.67
C ALA A 113 6.79 6.02 3.37
N TRP A 114 5.61 6.09 2.74
CA TRP A 114 4.86 4.91 2.34
C TRP A 114 5.62 4.01 1.37
N THR A 115 6.38 4.61 0.45
CA THR A 115 7.18 3.86 -0.53
C THR A 115 8.26 3.06 0.19
N PHE A 116 8.93 3.66 1.18
CA PHE A 116 9.86 2.94 2.04
C PHE A 116 9.18 1.81 2.81
N LEU A 117 8.08 2.08 3.54
CA LEU A 117 7.36 1.07 4.32
C LEU A 117 6.95 -0.12 3.45
N ARG A 118 6.33 0.15 2.29
CA ARG A 118 5.81 -0.89 1.39
C ARG A 118 6.92 -1.73 0.76
N LEU A 119 7.95 -1.10 0.18
CA LEU A 119 9.04 -1.84 -0.46
C LEU A 119 9.85 -2.63 0.57
N GLY A 120 10.06 -2.07 1.76
CA GLY A 120 10.68 -2.79 2.88
C GLY A 120 9.87 -4.03 3.27
N ALA A 121 8.56 -3.89 3.44
CA ALA A 121 7.67 -5.00 3.77
C ALA A 121 7.65 -6.10 2.69
N PHE A 122 7.52 -5.73 1.43
CA PHE A 122 7.50 -6.72 0.35
C PHE A 122 8.82 -7.45 0.22
N SER A 123 9.95 -6.76 0.43
CA SER A 123 11.28 -7.38 0.39
C SER A 123 11.45 -8.38 1.53
N LEU A 124 11.09 -7.98 2.76
CA LEU A 124 11.14 -8.86 3.92
C LEU A 124 10.25 -10.10 3.73
N ILE A 125 9.00 -9.90 3.30
CA ILE A 125 8.06 -11.01 3.10
C ILE A 125 8.62 -11.97 2.06
N VAL A 126 9.17 -11.49 0.94
CA VAL A 126 9.76 -12.36 -0.09
C VAL A 126 10.96 -13.14 0.45
N GLU A 127 11.78 -12.55 1.31
CA GLU A 127 12.95 -13.21 1.90
C GLU A 127 12.57 -14.30 2.92
N VAL A 128 11.55 -14.05 3.75
CA VAL A 128 11.15 -14.98 4.82
C VAL A 128 10.06 -15.98 4.40
N SER A 129 9.52 -15.85 3.19
CA SER A 129 8.44 -16.70 2.66
C SER A 129 8.89 -17.64 1.56
N ASP A 130 8.19 -18.77 1.48
CA ASP A 130 8.28 -19.74 0.40
C ASP A 130 7.01 -19.64 -0.48
N ASP A 131 6.99 -20.29 -1.63
CA ASP A 131 5.82 -20.27 -2.54
C ASP A 131 4.54 -20.86 -1.91
N SER A 132 4.65 -21.58 -0.79
CA SER A 132 3.53 -22.17 -0.05
C SER A 132 2.85 -21.24 0.95
N ASN A 133 3.51 -20.16 1.38
CA ASN A 133 3.04 -19.27 2.46
C ASN A 133 3.14 -17.76 2.14
N ARG A 134 3.69 -17.40 0.97
CA ARG A 134 3.90 -16.01 0.57
C ARG A 134 2.58 -15.22 0.47
N GLY A 135 1.53 -15.79 -0.10
CA GLY A 135 0.22 -15.16 -0.17
C GLY A 135 -0.39 -14.96 1.22
N GLN A 136 -0.27 -15.95 2.10
CA GLN A 136 -0.69 -15.82 3.50
C GLN A 136 0.02 -14.68 4.23
N LEU A 137 1.35 -14.59 4.11
CA LEU A 137 2.15 -13.56 4.79
C LEU A 137 1.89 -12.16 4.22
N MET A 138 1.72 -12.04 2.89
CA MET A 138 1.26 -10.80 2.26
C MET A 138 -0.14 -10.39 2.75
N GLY A 139 -1.05 -11.36 2.87
CA GLY A 139 -2.39 -11.14 3.42
C GLY A 139 -2.36 -10.69 4.88
N LEU A 140 -1.53 -11.32 5.71
CA LEU A 140 -1.32 -10.95 7.11
C LEU A 140 -0.77 -9.53 7.26
N TYR A 141 0.25 -9.18 6.49
CA TYR A 141 0.78 -7.81 6.46
C TYR A 141 -0.30 -6.80 6.08
N ASN A 142 -1.01 -7.06 4.97
CA ASN A 142 -2.05 -6.17 4.46
C ASN A 142 -3.20 -6.01 5.45
N GLY A 143 -3.60 -7.09 6.09
CA GLY A 143 -4.64 -7.08 7.12
C GLY A 143 -4.29 -6.22 8.32
N ILE A 144 -3.11 -6.46 8.91
CA ILE A 144 -2.68 -5.77 10.13
C ILE A 144 -2.49 -4.27 9.90
N PHE A 145 -1.81 -3.84 8.82
CA PHE A 145 -1.56 -2.40 8.65
C PHE A 145 -2.88 -1.62 8.42
N ARG A 146 -3.88 -2.25 7.82
CA ARG A 146 -5.18 -1.64 7.56
C ARG A 146 -6.05 -1.50 8.80
N LEU A 147 -5.86 -2.34 9.81
CA LEU A 147 -6.40 -2.04 11.14
C LEU A 147 -5.87 -0.72 11.67
N GLY A 148 -4.58 -0.43 11.45
CA GLY A 148 -4.02 0.89 11.71
C GLY A 148 -4.78 1.99 10.99
N SER A 149 -5.10 1.82 9.70
CA SER A 149 -5.91 2.80 8.97
C SER A 149 -7.31 2.99 9.53
N LEU A 150 -8.00 1.90 9.89
CA LEU A 150 -9.32 1.94 10.51
C LEU A 150 -9.28 2.71 11.84
N ILE A 151 -8.34 2.34 12.72
CA ILE A 151 -8.13 2.99 14.02
C ILE A 151 -7.80 4.47 13.84
N GLY A 152 -6.94 4.81 12.87
CA GLY A 152 -6.56 6.19 12.56
C GLY A 152 -7.74 7.05 12.11
N MET A 153 -8.65 6.50 11.30
CA MET A 153 -9.87 7.20 10.89
C MET A 153 -10.82 7.42 12.08
N MET A 154 -11.07 6.38 12.87
CA MET A 154 -12.00 6.43 14.00
C MET A 154 -11.49 7.32 15.13
N LEU A 155 -10.29 7.03 15.65
CA LEU A 155 -9.69 7.82 16.73
C LEU A 155 -9.34 9.22 16.24
N GLY A 156 -8.95 9.39 14.98
CA GLY A 156 -8.63 10.70 14.42
C GLY A 156 -9.82 11.64 14.41
N ALA A 157 -11.01 11.14 14.04
CA ALA A 157 -12.24 11.93 14.11
C ALA A 157 -12.58 12.34 15.55
N VAL A 158 -12.45 11.43 16.52
CA VAL A 158 -12.71 11.71 17.94
C VAL A 158 -11.70 12.70 18.51
N LEU A 159 -10.40 12.50 18.25
CA LEU A 159 -9.34 13.39 18.69
C LEU A 159 -9.47 14.77 18.07
N ALA A 160 -9.86 14.86 16.80
CA ALA A 160 -10.11 16.14 16.14
C ALA A 160 -11.34 16.87 16.68
N ALA A 161 -12.37 16.13 17.10
CA ALA A 161 -13.54 16.74 17.74
C ALA A 161 -13.21 17.43 19.07
N TRP A 162 -12.19 16.95 19.80
CA TRP A 162 -11.81 17.50 21.11
C TRP A 162 -10.65 18.48 21.05
N GLY A 163 -9.60 18.15 20.27
CA GLY A 163 -8.34 18.90 20.21
C GLY A 163 -8.06 19.56 18.86
N GLY A 164 -9.05 19.60 17.96
CA GLY A 164 -8.89 20.10 16.59
C GLY A 164 -7.95 19.24 15.75
N LEU A 165 -7.67 19.70 14.53
CA LEU A 165 -6.74 19.02 13.63
C LEU A 165 -5.33 18.93 14.23
N GLN A 166 -4.92 19.97 14.95
CA GLN A 166 -3.59 20.07 15.55
C GLN A 166 -3.37 19.03 16.66
N GLY A 167 -4.31 18.88 17.59
CA GLY A 167 -4.22 17.90 18.68
C GLY A 167 -4.18 16.46 18.15
N ALA A 168 -5.05 16.14 17.19
CA ALA A 168 -5.07 14.84 16.54
C ALA A 168 -3.75 14.53 15.81
N ALA A 169 -3.21 15.51 15.08
CA ALA A 169 -1.94 15.39 14.36
C ALA A 169 -0.77 15.09 15.30
N LEU A 170 -0.65 15.82 16.42
CA LEU A 170 0.45 15.61 17.38
C LEU A 170 0.37 14.25 18.08
N VAL A 171 -0.82 13.79 18.46
CA VAL A 171 -1.01 12.47 19.07
C VAL A 171 -0.59 11.35 18.11
N PHE A 172 -0.99 11.42 16.84
CA PHE A 172 -0.59 10.41 15.85
C PHE A 172 0.86 10.53 15.37
N ALA A 173 1.44 11.73 15.39
CA ALA A 173 2.87 11.90 15.18
C ALA A 173 3.67 11.20 16.29
N PHE A 174 3.26 11.37 17.54
CA PHE A 174 3.87 10.67 18.67
C PHE A 174 3.71 9.15 18.55
N ALA A 175 2.50 8.66 18.22
CA ALA A 175 2.27 7.23 17.99
C ALA A 175 3.14 6.67 16.84
N SER A 176 3.34 7.44 15.78
CA SER A 176 4.25 7.08 14.68
C SER A 176 5.69 7.00 15.15
N LEU A 177 6.13 7.93 16.02
CA LEU A 177 7.48 7.92 16.58
C LEU A 177 7.75 6.67 17.43
N LEU A 178 6.75 6.19 18.19
CA LEU A 178 6.85 4.95 18.95
C LEU A 178 7.14 3.72 18.06
N ALA A 179 6.80 3.79 16.76
CA ALA A 179 7.15 2.74 15.80
C ALA A 179 8.67 2.60 15.58
N LEU A 180 9.50 3.58 15.96
CA LEU A 180 10.96 3.44 15.94
C LEU A 180 11.45 2.34 16.89
N PHE A 181 10.78 2.15 18.03
CA PHE A 181 11.20 1.16 19.02
C PHE A 181 11.27 -0.27 18.43
N PRO A 182 10.20 -0.85 17.86
CA PRO A 182 10.28 -2.16 17.24
C PRO A 182 11.25 -2.21 16.05
N VAL A 183 11.37 -1.13 15.27
CA VAL A 183 12.35 -1.06 14.14
C VAL A 183 13.79 -1.18 14.65
N LEU A 184 14.12 -0.54 15.77
CA LEU A 184 15.48 -0.51 16.30
C LEU A 184 15.86 -1.78 17.07
N PHE A 185 14.93 -2.38 17.82
CA PHE A 185 15.26 -3.51 18.69
C PHE A 185 14.95 -4.86 18.06
N SER A 186 14.01 -4.93 17.14
CA SER A 186 13.44 -6.22 16.71
C SER A 186 13.61 -6.52 15.21
N ILE A 187 13.83 -5.53 14.35
CA ILE A 187 14.05 -5.75 12.91
C ILE A 187 15.55 -5.88 12.59
N ARG A 188 15.89 -6.95 11.85
CA ARG A 188 17.27 -7.23 11.44
C ARG A 188 17.82 -6.13 10.51
N PRO A 189 19.12 -5.76 10.62
CA PRO A 189 19.71 -4.71 9.80
C PRO A 189 19.69 -4.96 8.28
N HIS A 190 19.68 -6.23 7.85
CA HIS A 190 19.97 -6.64 6.46
C HIS A 190 19.00 -7.73 5.96
N PHE A 191 17.71 -7.42 5.84
CA PHE A 191 16.70 -8.31 5.25
C PHE A 191 16.50 -8.12 3.72
N ILE A 192 17.41 -7.39 3.08
CA ILE A 192 17.37 -7.22 1.63
C ILE A 192 18.54 -8.02 1.06
N GLY A 193 18.22 -9.22 0.58
CA GLY A 193 19.17 -10.12 -0.04
C GLY A 193 19.92 -9.45 -1.19
N ARG A 194 21.23 -9.66 -1.26
CA ARG A 194 22.03 -9.28 -2.43
C ARG A 194 21.38 -9.89 -3.69
N PRO A 195 21.30 -9.16 -4.82
CA PRO A 195 20.83 -9.75 -6.06
C PRO A 195 21.68 -10.99 -6.37
N HIS A 196 21.04 -12.14 -6.57
CA HIS A 196 21.70 -13.37 -6.95
C HIS A 196 22.37 -13.16 -8.31
N GLY A 197 23.70 -13.09 -8.32
CA GLY A 197 24.49 -12.91 -9.51
C GLY A 197 25.98 -12.91 -9.19
N GLY A 198 26.61 -14.08 -9.32
CA GLY A 198 28.05 -14.26 -9.41
C GLY A 198 28.74 -14.51 -8.07
N SER A 199 29.12 -15.76 -7.85
CA SER A 199 30.29 -16.14 -7.06
C SER A 199 31.49 -15.25 -7.45
N ALA A 200 31.89 -14.37 -6.56
CA ALA A 200 33.18 -13.70 -6.63
C ALA A 200 33.91 -14.03 -5.34
N GLU A 201 35.00 -14.76 -5.51
CA GLU A 201 35.96 -15.17 -4.50
C GLU A 201 36.34 -14.01 -3.58
N ASP A 202 36.50 -14.35 -2.30
CA ASP A 202 37.22 -13.54 -1.32
C ASP A 202 38.62 -13.29 -1.85
N ASP A 203 38.95 -12.03 -2.16
CA ASP A 203 40.33 -11.58 -2.02
C ASP A 203 40.42 -10.07 -1.76
N GLY A 204 41.35 -9.73 -0.87
CA GLY A 204 41.45 -8.46 -0.16
C GLY A 204 41.53 -7.21 -1.05
N GLY A 205 40.76 -6.18 -0.69
CA GLY A 205 40.79 -4.89 -1.39
C GLY A 205 39.70 -3.91 -1.00
N GLU A 206 39.54 -3.61 0.29
CA GLU A 206 38.51 -2.68 0.81
C GLU A 206 38.51 -1.30 0.11
N GLY A 207 39.67 -0.79 -0.30
CA GLY A 207 39.79 0.49 -1.02
C GLY A 207 39.37 0.46 -2.50
N ARG A 208 39.54 -0.68 -3.20
CA ARG A 208 39.20 -0.84 -4.63
C ARG A 208 37.72 -1.15 -4.84
N CYS A 209 37.12 -1.90 -3.92
CA CYS A 209 35.71 -2.28 -3.96
C CYS A 209 34.77 -1.08 -3.77
N HIS A 210 35.15 -0.10 -2.94
CA HIS A 210 34.36 1.13 -2.76
C HIS A 210 34.24 1.95 -4.06
N ASN A 211 35.33 2.03 -4.84
CA ASN A 211 35.37 2.80 -6.08
C ASN A 211 34.63 2.12 -7.25
N LEU A 212 34.74 0.78 -7.35
CA LEU A 212 33.97 0.00 -8.33
C LEU A 212 32.46 0.03 -8.03
N ARG A 213 32.09 -0.08 -6.76
CA ARG A 213 30.71 0.11 -6.28
C ARG A 213 30.18 1.48 -6.70
N ASN A 214 30.94 2.56 -6.46
CA ASN A 214 30.50 3.92 -6.81
C ASN A 214 30.39 4.15 -8.34
N ARG A 215 31.26 3.53 -9.15
CA ARG A 215 31.18 3.58 -10.63
C ARG A 215 29.98 2.81 -11.18
N GLN A 216 29.73 1.58 -10.72
CA GLN A 216 28.53 0.82 -11.11
C GLN A 216 27.24 1.51 -10.64
N TRP A 217 27.27 2.13 -9.46
CA TRP A 217 26.18 2.97 -8.94
C TRP A 217 25.91 4.18 -9.83
N ARG A 218 26.93 4.96 -10.22
CA ARG A 218 26.77 6.11 -11.14
C ARG A 218 26.31 5.68 -12.52
N ALA A 219 26.76 4.53 -13.03
CA ALA A 219 26.30 3.98 -14.31
C ALA A 219 24.84 3.50 -14.26
N ARG A 220 24.39 2.92 -13.13
CA ARG A 220 22.98 2.54 -12.91
C ARG A 220 22.08 3.74 -12.67
N LEU A 221 22.52 4.71 -11.87
CA LEU A 221 21.86 6.01 -11.70
C LEU A 221 21.74 6.71 -13.06
N GLY A 222 22.80 6.71 -13.86
CA GLY A 222 22.77 7.21 -15.24
C GLY A 222 21.74 6.50 -16.11
N LYS A 223 21.62 5.17 -16.04
CA LYS A 223 20.59 4.42 -16.79
C LYS A 223 19.16 4.60 -16.28
N ILE A 224 18.96 4.95 -15.00
CA ILE A 224 17.64 5.12 -14.38
C ILE A 224 17.16 6.58 -14.46
N ILE A 225 18.05 7.55 -14.26
CA ILE A 225 17.78 8.99 -14.35
C ILE A 225 17.75 9.44 -15.82
N PHE A 226 18.69 8.95 -16.64
CA PHE A 226 18.67 9.17 -18.08
C PHE A 226 17.95 7.99 -18.72
N TRP A 227 16.64 8.16 -18.88
CA TRP A 227 15.69 7.34 -19.64
C TRP A 227 16.17 7.06 -21.08
N ARG A 228 17.25 6.29 -21.25
CA ARG A 228 17.79 5.85 -22.55
C ARG A 228 17.88 4.34 -22.60
N SER A 229 16.74 3.68 -22.39
CA SER A 229 16.47 2.38 -22.96
C SER A 229 15.08 2.37 -23.59
N ARG A 230 14.96 3.09 -24.72
CA ARG A 230 13.78 3.15 -25.60
C ARG A 230 13.28 1.75 -26.04
N SER A 231 14.02 0.67 -25.78
CA SER A 231 13.68 -0.70 -26.18
C SER A 231 13.20 -1.62 -25.04
N ALA A 232 13.55 -1.37 -23.77
CA ALA A 232 13.15 -2.24 -22.65
C ALA A 232 11.78 -1.85 -22.05
N GLU A 233 11.49 -0.55 -21.95
CA GLU A 233 10.20 -0.05 -21.46
C GLU A 233 9.07 -0.33 -22.45
N TRP A 234 9.29 -0.12 -23.74
CA TRP A 234 8.36 -0.57 -24.79
C TRP A 234 8.09 -2.08 -24.74
N ARG A 235 9.02 -2.89 -24.21
CA ARG A 235 8.82 -4.34 -24.03
C ARG A 235 8.01 -4.67 -22.77
N ILE A 236 8.14 -3.89 -21.70
CA ILE A 236 7.31 -4.00 -20.48
C ILE A 236 5.87 -3.58 -20.78
N TRP A 237 5.67 -2.45 -21.47
CA TRP A 237 4.36 -1.99 -21.95
C TRP A 237 3.73 -2.93 -22.99
N ARG A 238 4.54 -3.75 -23.67
CA ARG A 238 4.11 -4.77 -24.64
C ARG A 238 3.82 -6.15 -24.00
N ASN A 239 4.16 -6.36 -22.74
CA ASN A 239 3.86 -7.60 -22.02
C ASN A 239 2.45 -7.57 -21.41
N GLY A 240 1.73 -8.71 -21.42
CA GLY A 240 0.36 -8.81 -20.92
C GLY A 240 0.17 -8.35 -19.46
N TRP A 241 1.23 -8.37 -18.65
CA TRP A 241 1.25 -7.89 -17.28
C TRP A 241 0.85 -6.41 -17.12
N VAL A 242 1.31 -5.51 -17.99
CA VAL A 242 0.93 -4.08 -17.90
C VAL A 242 -0.55 -3.88 -18.20
N ARG A 243 -1.10 -4.63 -19.17
CA ARG A 243 -2.54 -4.64 -19.47
C ARG A 243 -3.35 -5.16 -18.28
N THR A 244 -2.88 -6.22 -17.62
CA THR A 244 -3.55 -6.74 -16.41
C THR A 244 -3.52 -5.77 -15.24
N MET A 245 -2.41 -5.04 -15.03
CA MET A 245 -2.31 -4.04 -13.97
C MET A 245 -3.16 -2.80 -14.25
N LEU A 246 -3.16 -2.32 -15.50
CA LEU A 246 -4.01 -1.20 -15.92
C LEU A 246 -5.50 -1.54 -15.83
N ALA A 247 -5.89 -2.73 -16.28
CA ALA A 247 -7.26 -3.19 -16.14
C ALA A 247 -7.67 -3.34 -14.67
N GLY A 248 -6.82 -3.93 -13.83
CA GLY A 248 -7.06 -4.02 -12.40
C GLY A 248 -7.17 -2.65 -11.73
N TRP A 249 -6.35 -1.68 -12.13
CA TRP A 249 -6.40 -0.31 -11.63
C TRP A 249 -7.69 0.41 -12.06
N LEU A 250 -8.10 0.29 -13.33
CA LEU A 250 -9.35 0.86 -13.84
C LEU A 250 -10.57 0.24 -13.16
N VAL A 251 -10.61 -1.08 -13.05
CA VAL A 251 -11.71 -1.78 -12.35
C VAL A 251 -11.77 -1.35 -10.89
N ALA A 252 -10.62 -1.27 -10.20
CA ALA A 252 -10.60 -0.79 -8.83
C ALA A 252 -11.06 0.67 -8.72
N MET A 253 -10.68 1.55 -9.65
CA MET A 253 -11.14 2.94 -9.68
C MET A 253 -12.64 3.04 -9.93
N CYS A 254 -13.17 2.31 -10.91
CA CYS A 254 -14.59 2.27 -11.21
C CYS A 254 -15.36 1.70 -10.02
N PHE A 255 -15.00 0.52 -9.53
CA PHE A 255 -15.70 -0.13 -8.43
C PHE A 255 -15.61 0.69 -7.14
N GLN A 256 -14.42 1.11 -6.70
CA GLN A 256 -14.29 1.90 -5.48
C GLN A 256 -14.87 3.31 -5.63
N GLY A 257 -14.69 3.96 -6.78
CA GLY A 257 -15.20 5.30 -7.05
C GLY A 257 -16.71 5.33 -7.12
N MET A 258 -17.33 4.42 -7.88
CA MET A 258 -18.78 4.32 -7.98
C MET A 258 -19.39 3.90 -6.65
N PHE A 259 -18.89 2.84 -6.01
CA PHE A 259 -19.41 2.36 -4.73
C PHE A 259 -19.34 3.45 -3.65
N ALA A 260 -18.21 4.16 -3.54
CA ALA A 260 -18.08 5.25 -2.55
C ALA A 260 -18.98 6.45 -2.85
N ALA A 261 -19.21 6.79 -4.13
CA ALA A 261 -20.03 7.93 -4.52
C ALA A 261 -21.54 7.63 -4.48
N SER A 262 -21.96 6.40 -4.80
CA SER A 262 -23.36 6.01 -4.90
C SER A 262 -23.95 5.50 -3.58
N LEU A 263 -23.15 4.88 -2.70
CA LEU A 263 -23.65 4.28 -1.47
C LEU A 263 -24.36 5.30 -0.55
N SER A 264 -23.79 6.49 -0.40
CA SER A 264 -24.40 7.56 0.40
C SER A 264 -25.76 8.01 -0.15
N ARG A 265 -25.90 8.10 -1.48
CA ARG A 265 -27.16 8.49 -2.14
C ARG A 265 -28.23 7.40 -2.05
N VAL A 266 -27.83 6.14 -2.21
CA VAL A 266 -28.73 4.99 -2.02
C VAL A 266 -29.26 4.97 -0.59
N ILE A 267 -28.41 5.15 0.42
CA ILE A 267 -28.85 5.17 1.83
C ILE A 267 -29.78 6.35 2.11
N GLU A 268 -29.51 7.53 1.54
CA GLU A 268 -30.37 8.71 1.66
C GLU A 268 -31.77 8.49 1.08
N GLU A 269 -31.86 7.75 -0.04
CA GLU A 269 -33.13 7.43 -0.71
C GLU A 269 -33.98 6.42 0.05
N PHE A 270 -33.37 5.45 0.73
CA PHE A 270 -34.08 4.45 1.53
C PHE A 270 -34.35 4.88 2.99
N HIS A 271 -33.44 5.64 3.61
CA HIS A 271 -33.54 6.08 5.01
C HIS A 271 -32.87 7.46 5.23
N PRO A 272 -33.58 8.58 5.00
CA PRO A 272 -32.99 9.93 5.09
C PRO A 272 -32.56 10.30 6.52
N VAL A 273 -33.19 9.71 7.54
CA VAL A 273 -32.83 9.90 8.96
C VAL A 273 -33.14 8.62 9.73
N MET A 274 -32.14 7.98 10.35
CA MET A 274 -32.36 6.80 11.20
C MET A 274 -32.04 7.15 12.64
N LEU A 275 -33.03 6.99 13.52
CA LEU A 275 -32.87 7.19 14.96
C LEU A 275 -32.38 5.87 15.56
N VAL A 276 -31.08 5.77 15.86
CA VAL A 276 -30.50 4.57 16.49
C VAL A 276 -30.15 4.92 17.93
N GLY A 277 -30.89 4.35 18.88
CA GLY A 277 -30.66 4.58 20.31
C GLY A 277 -30.88 6.02 20.78
N GLY A 278 -31.75 6.78 20.10
CA GLY A 278 -32.01 8.20 20.40
C GLY A 278 -31.07 9.20 19.71
N LEU A 279 -30.03 8.71 19.01
CA LEU A 279 -29.14 9.54 18.21
C LEU A 279 -29.62 9.62 16.76
N VAL A 280 -29.71 10.83 16.23
CA VAL A 280 -30.00 11.09 14.82
C VAL A 280 -28.74 10.82 14.00
N LEU A 281 -28.66 9.68 13.32
CA LEU A 281 -27.54 9.37 12.43
C LEU A 281 -27.89 9.74 10.99
N GLY A 282 -27.11 10.65 10.40
CA GLY A 282 -27.24 11.02 9.00
C GLY A 282 -26.73 9.92 8.04
N PRO A 283 -27.21 9.88 6.78
CA PRO A 283 -26.83 8.87 5.78
C PRO A 283 -25.32 8.71 5.55
N ALA A 284 -24.56 9.82 5.63
CA ALA A 284 -23.10 9.81 5.49
C ALA A 284 -22.39 9.03 6.61
N VAL A 285 -22.91 9.09 7.83
CA VAL A 285 -22.34 8.36 8.98
C VAL A 285 -22.58 6.86 8.82
N ILE A 286 -23.76 6.47 8.37
CA ILE A 286 -24.13 5.07 8.09
C ILE A 286 -23.29 4.53 6.93
N ALA A 287 -23.16 5.28 5.83
CA ALA A 287 -22.29 4.91 4.72
C ALA A 287 -20.84 4.71 5.19
N GLY A 288 -20.34 5.61 6.05
CA GLY A 288 -19.02 5.48 6.69
C GLY A 288 -18.88 4.22 7.55
N ILE A 289 -19.89 3.88 8.35
CA ILE A 289 -19.91 2.65 9.16
C ILE A 289 -19.90 1.41 8.27
N VAL A 290 -20.75 1.34 7.24
CA VAL A 290 -20.81 0.22 6.30
C VAL A 290 -19.48 0.06 5.54
N GLN A 291 -18.91 1.17 5.08
CA GLN A 291 -17.59 1.20 4.43
C GLN A 291 -16.48 0.75 5.40
N GLY A 292 -16.58 1.10 6.68
CA GLY A 292 -15.65 0.74 7.74
C GLY A 292 -15.74 -0.73 8.16
N VAL A 293 -16.95 -1.31 8.19
CA VAL A 293 -17.17 -2.75 8.41
C VAL A 293 -16.43 -3.56 7.36
N ARG A 294 -16.36 -3.08 6.11
CA ARG A 294 -15.55 -3.72 5.06
C ARG A 294 -14.09 -3.89 5.48
N TRP A 295 -13.53 -2.97 6.25
CA TRP A 295 -12.12 -3.03 6.66
C TRP A 295 -11.95 -3.83 7.94
N LEU A 296 -13.03 -4.00 8.72
CA LEU A 296 -13.00 -4.76 9.96
C LEU A 296 -12.63 -6.22 9.71
N TRP A 297 -13.20 -6.89 8.71
CA TRP A 297 -12.94 -8.32 8.46
C TRP A 297 -11.68 -8.60 7.62
N GLU A 298 -11.09 -7.59 6.96
CA GLU A 298 -9.88 -7.72 6.12
C GLU A 298 -8.68 -8.41 6.81
N PRO A 299 -8.40 -8.24 8.13
CA PRO A 299 -7.28 -8.90 8.82
C PRO A 299 -7.40 -10.42 8.92
N TRP A 300 -8.63 -10.94 8.92
CA TRP A 300 -8.89 -12.37 8.96
C TRP A 300 -9.06 -12.93 7.55
N ALA A 301 -9.73 -12.17 6.68
CA ALA A 301 -9.99 -12.57 5.31
C ALA A 301 -8.73 -12.58 4.45
N ALA A 302 -7.88 -11.56 4.54
CA ALA A 302 -6.71 -11.43 3.68
C ALA A 302 -5.71 -12.58 3.86
N PRO A 303 -5.34 -13.04 5.08
CA PRO A 303 -4.54 -14.24 5.26
C PRO A 303 -5.22 -15.50 4.75
N TRP A 304 -6.54 -15.63 4.96
CA TRP A 304 -7.30 -16.81 4.53
C TRP A 304 -7.34 -16.94 3.01
N PHE A 305 -7.72 -15.88 2.30
CA PHE A 305 -7.63 -15.82 0.83
C PHE A 305 -6.19 -15.94 0.34
N GLY A 306 -5.21 -15.44 1.11
CA GLY A 306 -3.79 -15.67 0.87
C GLY A 306 -3.43 -17.16 0.87
N THR A 307 -3.83 -17.92 1.90
CA THR A 307 -3.62 -19.37 1.95
C THR A 307 -4.35 -20.13 0.85
N LEU A 308 -5.55 -19.69 0.48
CA LEU A 308 -6.34 -20.31 -0.58
C LEU A 308 -5.68 -20.06 -1.95
N SER A 309 -5.15 -18.85 -2.16
CA SER A 309 -4.35 -18.49 -3.34
C SER A 309 -3.08 -19.32 -3.43
N ASP A 310 -2.38 -19.55 -2.31
CA ASP A 310 -1.16 -20.35 -2.27
C ASP A 310 -1.45 -21.84 -2.56
N ARG A 311 -2.61 -22.38 -2.11
CA ARG A 311 -3.01 -23.79 -2.34
C ARG A 311 -3.58 -24.07 -3.72
N TRP A 312 -4.47 -23.20 -4.22
CA TRP A 312 -5.23 -23.45 -5.46
C TRP A 312 -4.62 -22.76 -6.68
N GLY A 313 -3.61 -21.90 -6.46
CA GLY A 313 -3.00 -21.07 -7.49
C GLY A 313 -3.82 -19.81 -7.76
N ARG A 314 -3.11 -18.68 -7.84
CA ARG A 314 -3.66 -17.33 -8.03
C ARG A 314 -4.69 -17.23 -9.16
N ASN A 315 -4.40 -17.85 -10.31
CA ASN A 315 -5.25 -17.73 -11.49
C ASN A 315 -6.59 -18.46 -11.32
N ARG A 316 -6.60 -19.65 -10.70
CA ARG A 316 -7.84 -20.39 -10.46
C ARG A 316 -8.72 -19.67 -9.46
N LEU A 317 -8.11 -19.11 -8.41
CA LEU A 317 -8.84 -18.31 -7.43
C LEU A 317 -9.47 -17.06 -8.06
N PHE A 318 -8.72 -16.35 -8.90
CA PHE A 318 -9.22 -15.19 -9.61
C PHE A 318 -10.42 -15.55 -10.52
N VAL A 319 -10.31 -16.63 -11.30
CA VAL A 319 -11.41 -17.10 -12.16
C VAL A 319 -12.61 -17.57 -11.34
N LEU A 320 -12.40 -18.23 -10.19
CA LEU A 320 -13.48 -18.62 -9.28
C LEU A 320 -14.19 -17.40 -8.68
N THR A 321 -13.44 -16.39 -8.23
CA THR A 321 -14.06 -15.15 -7.72
C THR A 321 -14.83 -14.42 -8.81
N MET A 322 -14.35 -14.47 -10.06
CA MET A 322 -15.07 -13.92 -11.21
C MET A 322 -16.34 -14.69 -11.52
N ALA A 323 -16.27 -16.02 -11.52
CA ALA A 323 -17.40 -16.89 -11.77
C ALA A 323 -18.46 -16.75 -10.67
N ALA A 324 -18.05 -16.66 -9.40
CA ALA A 324 -18.93 -16.43 -8.27
C ALA A 324 -19.66 -15.07 -8.39
N PHE A 325 -18.95 -14.03 -8.83
CA PHE A 325 -19.53 -12.72 -9.10
C PHE A 325 -20.54 -12.78 -10.25
N TRP A 326 -20.23 -13.54 -11.30
CA TRP A 326 -21.11 -13.74 -12.46
C TRP A 326 -22.35 -14.61 -12.15
N THR A 327 -22.25 -15.54 -11.20
CA THR A 327 -23.39 -16.34 -10.74
C THR A 327 -24.35 -15.54 -9.86
N ASP A 328 -23.83 -14.63 -9.05
CA ASP A 328 -24.64 -13.72 -8.20
C ASP A 328 -25.45 -12.74 -9.06
N GLU A 329 -24.87 -12.29 -10.18
CA GLU A 329 -25.50 -11.40 -11.15
C GLU A 329 -26.75 -11.98 -11.84
N ARG A 330 -26.83 -13.31 -12.00
CA ARG A 330 -28.02 -13.99 -12.55
C ARG A 330 -29.26 -13.83 -11.65
N HIS A 331 -29.07 -13.38 -10.41
CA HIS A 331 -30.13 -13.13 -9.44
C HIS A 331 -30.53 -11.64 -9.32
N GLY A 332 -30.00 -10.74 -10.17
CA GLY A 332 -30.64 -9.45 -10.45
C GLY A 332 -30.05 -8.19 -9.79
N LEU A 333 -28.72 -8.03 -9.75
CA LEU A 333 -28.07 -6.76 -9.37
C LEU A 333 -27.08 -6.27 -10.45
N SER A 334 -27.58 -5.29 -11.22
CA SER A 334 -26.95 -4.28 -12.10
C SER A 334 -25.94 -4.66 -13.22
N THR A 335 -26.26 -4.19 -14.43
CA THR A 335 -25.50 -4.25 -15.72
C THR A 335 -24.07 -3.69 -15.68
N LEU A 336 -23.72 -2.96 -14.63
CA LEU A 336 -22.40 -2.37 -14.40
C LEU A 336 -21.36 -3.42 -14.00
N TYR A 337 -21.82 -4.47 -13.31
CA TYR A 337 -20.98 -5.58 -12.87
C TYR A 337 -20.64 -6.53 -14.02
N VAL A 338 -21.56 -6.73 -14.98
CA VAL A 338 -21.29 -7.40 -16.28
C VAL A 338 -20.09 -6.76 -16.97
N GLY A 339 -20.06 -5.43 -17.05
CA GLY A 339 -18.99 -4.69 -17.72
C GLY A 339 -17.62 -4.93 -17.06
N ILE A 340 -17.60 -4.96 -15.73
CA ILE A 340 -16.38 -5.22 -14.95
C ILE A 340 -15.93 -6.69 -15.11
N ALA A 341 -16.84 -7.65 -15.01
CA ALA A 341 -16.54 -9.07 -15.20
C ALA A 341 -16.09 -9.40 -16.64
N LEU A 342 -16.67 -8.74 -17.65
CA LEU A 342 -16.27 -8.86 -19.05
C LEU A 342 -14.85 -8.30 -19.28
N VAL A 343 -14.54 -7.12 -18.74
CA VAL A 343 -13.20 -6.54 -18.84
C VAL A 343 -12.15 -7.43 -18.17
N LEU A 344 -12.46 -7.96 -16.99
CA LEU A 344 -11.54 -8.83 -16.27
C LEU A 344 -11.35 -10.20 -16.96
N SER A 345 -12.40 -10.79 -17.52
CA SER A 345 -12.31 -12.04 -18.28
C SER A 345 -11.50 -11.89 -19.57
N LEU A 346 -11.70 -10.79 -20.32
CA LEU A 346 -10.90 -10.44 -21.50
C LEU A 346 -9.42 -10.23 -21.17
N VAL A 347 -9.12 -9.68 -20.00
CA VAL A 347 -7.76 -9.45 -19.51
C VAL A 347 -7.07 -10.76 -19.15
N THR A 348 -7.76 -11.69 -18.48
CA THR A 348 -7.24 -13.05 -18.25
C THR A 348 -7.07 -13.85 -19.54
N ALA A 349 -8.01 -13.75 -20.48
CA ALA A 349 -7.91 -14.42 -21.77
C ALA A 349 -6.71 -13.89 -22.57
N GLY A 350 -6.51 -12.56 -22.61
CA GLY A 350 -5.35 -11.94 -23.25
C GLY A 350 -4.02 -12.32 -22.59
N TRP A 351 -3.99 -12.52 -21.27
CA TRP A 351 -2.80 -13.00 -20.56
C TRP A 351 -2.51 -14.49 -20.83
N ALA A 352 -3.54 -15.34 -20.82
CA ALA A 352 -3.41 -16.76 -21.12
C ALA A 352 -2.97 -17.01 -22.58
N LEU A 353 -3.49 -16.23 -23.53
CA LEU A 353 -3.07 -16.27 -24.94
C LEU A 353 -1.62 -15.75 -25.12
N GLY A 354 -1.23 -14.75 -24.33
CA GLY A 354 0.14 -14.22 -24.33
C GLY A 354 1.18 -15.23 -23.83
N GLN A 355 0.82 -16.12 -22.90
CA GLN A 355 1.72 -17.18 -22.42
C GLN A 355 1.92 -18.29 -23.46
N ARG A 356 0.89 -18.63 -24.25
CA ARG A 356 0.99 -19.63 -25.32
C ARG A 356 1.98 -19.19 -26.41
N HIS A 357 1.97 -17.92 -26.78
CA HIS A 357 2.92 -17.39 -27.78
C HIS A 357 4.39 -17.35 -27.33
N VAL A 358 4.66 -17.40 -26.03
CA VAL A 358 6.02 -17.50 -25.49
C VAL A 358 6.48 -18.95 -25.42
N ALA A 359 5.57 -19.89 -25.16
CA ALA A 359 5.85 -21.33 -25.17
C ALA A 359 6.09 -21.90 -26.58
N ASP A 360 5.43 -21.36 -27.61
CA ASP A 360 5.64 -21.77 -29.02
C ASP A 360 6.94 -21.22 -29.66
N ARG A 361 7.71 -20.40 -28.94
CA ARG A 361 8.98 -19.81 -29.43
C ARG A 361 10.23 -20.25 -28.66
N SER A 362 10.06 -21.14 -27.68
CA SER A 362 11.14 -21.85 -26.96
C SER A 362 11.12 -23.30 -27.37
#